data_AF-A0A1I0WRK4-F1
#
_entry.id   AF-A0A1I0WRK4-F1
#
_cell.length_a   1.000
_cell.length_b   1.000
_cell.length_c   1.000
_cell.angle_alpha   90.00
_cell.angle_beta   90.00
_cell.angle_gamma   90.00
#
_symmetry.space_group_name_H-M   'P 1'
#
loop_
_entity.id
_entity.type
_entity.pdbx_description
1 polymer ?
#
loop_
_entity_poly.entity_id
_entity_poly.type
_entity_poly.pdbx_seq_one_letter_code
_entity_poly.pdbx_strand_id
1 'polypeptide(L)' 'MSKTEKRWKRFYLILMVFIYAIYVPVTAFEWLSGTGGFPLTAIVVGVGLPLARINHIRAIREKEEKDAV' A
#
# COMPACT_ATOMS: atom_id res chain seq x y z
N MET A 1 4.91 -7.40 -18.86
CA MET A 1 4.09 -7.18 -17.65
C MET A 1 2.79 -7.91 -17.87
N SER A 2 2.49 -8.92 -17.05
CA SER A 2 1.24 -9.66 -17.21
C SER A 2 0.02 -8.78 -16.95
N LYS A 3 -1.14 -9.24 -17.42
CA LYS A 3 -2.43 -8.60 -17.11
C LYS A 3 -2.66 -8.54 -15.59
N THR A 4 -2.23 -9.59 -14.88
CA THR A 4 -2.30 -9.70 -13.42
C THR A 4 -1.44 -8.65 -12.73
N GLU A 5 -0.16 -8.54 -13.09
CA GLU A 5 0.76 -7.54 -12.52
C GLU A 5 0.26 -6.12 -12.76
N LYS A 6 -0.24 -5.82 -13.97
CA LYS A 6 -0.79 -4.50 -14.32
C LYS A 6 -2.04 -4.15 -13.51
N ARG A 7 -2.92 -5.12 -13.26
CA ARG A 7 -4.11 -4.95 -12.41
C ARG A 7 -3.73 -4.65 -10.97
N TRP A 8 -2.80 -5.42 -10.40
CA TRP A 8 -2.34 -5.20 -9.03
C TRP A 8 -1.60 -3.88 -8.85
N LYS A 9 -0.78 -3.47 -9.82
CA LYS A 9 -0.14 -2.15 -9.79
C LYS A 9 -1.15 -1.00 -9.73
N ARG A 10 -2.26 -1.10 -10.47
CA ARG A 10 -3.35 -0.10 -10.41
C ARG A 10 -4.07 -0.13 -9.06
N PHE A 11 -4.35 -1.31 -8.52
CA PHE A 11 -4.94 -1.44 -7.19
C PHE A 11 -4.06 -0.78 -6.12
N TYR A 12 -2.77 -1.09 -6.10
CA TYR A 12 -1.83 -0.47 -5.18
C TYR A 12 -1.74 1.05 -5.36
N LEU A 13 -1.81 1.55 -6.59
CA LEU A 13 -1.81 2.99 -6.83
C LEU A 13 -3.02 3.66 -6.18
N ILE A 14 -4.23 3.14 -6.41
CA ILE A 14 -5.47 3.67 -5.83
C ILE A 14 -5.42 3.59 -4.30
N LEU A 15 -4.96 2.45 -3.76
CA LEU A 15 -4.83 2.25 -2.33
C LEU A 15 -3.81 3.20 -1.70
N MET A 16 -2.66 3.40 -2.33
CA MET A 16 -1.64 4.34 -1.86
C MET A 16 -2.17 5.78 -1.89
N VAL A 17 -2.88 6.18 -2.95
CA VAL A 17 -3.51 7.52 -3.01
C VAL A 17 -4.49 7.69 -1.85
N PHE A 18 -5.37 6.73 -1.61
CA PHE A 18 -6.30 6.80 -0.48
C PHE A 18 -5.57 6.90 0.87
N ILE A 19 -4.57 6.05 1.10
CA ILE A 19 -3.83 6.03 2.37
C ILE A 19 -3.07 7.34 2.58
N TYR A 20 -2.31 7.81 1.60
CA TYR A 20 -1.42 8.95 1.80
C TYR A 20 -2.11 10.31 1.62
N ALA A 21 -3.14 10.41 0.79
CA ALA A 21 -3.83 11.68 0.55
C ALA A 21 -5.04 11.89 1.46
N ILE A 22 -5.60 10.82 2.03
CA ILE A 22 -6.82 10.92 2.85
C ILE A 22 -6.56 10.38 4.25
N TYR A 23 -6.25 9.10 4.40
CA TYR A 23 -6.16 8.47 5.72
C TYR A 23 -5.06 9.11 6.60
N VAL A 24 -3.82 9.18 6.10
CA VAL A 24 -2.69 9.73 6.86
C VAL A 24 -2.93 11.20 7.24
N PRO A 25 -3.37 12.10 6.34
CA PRO A 25 -3.69 13.48 6.70
C PRO A 25 -4.81 13.60 7.75
N VAL A 26 -5.89 12.82 7.62
CA VAL A 26 -7.00 12.84 8.58
C VAL A 26 -6.52 12.38 9.96
N THR A 27 -5.83 11.24 10.04
CA THR A 27 -5.34 10.74 11.34
C THR A 27 -4.28 11.66 11.95
N ALA A 28 -3.41 12.27 11.12
CA ALA A 28 -2.45 13.26 11.60
C ALA A 28 -3.16 14.52 12.12
N PHE A 29 -4.20 14.99 11.44
CA PHE A 29 -5.01 16.13 11.89
C PHE A 29 -5.69 15.84 13.22
N GLU A 30 -6.37 14.68 13.35
CA GLU A 30 -7.03 14.26 14.59
C GLU A 30 -6.06 14.17 15.77
N TRP A 31 -4.84 13.67 15.52
CA TRP A 31 -3.79 13.63 16.54
C TRP A 31 -3.33 15.04 16.94
N LEU A 32 -3.12 15.93 15.97
CA LEU A 32 -2.66 17.31 16.21
C LEU A 32 -3.74 18.21 16.83
N SER A 33 -5.03 17.97 16.55
CA SER A 33 -6.15 18.67 17.18
C SER A 33 -6.44 18.19 18.60
N GLY A 34 -5.74 17.16 19.09
CA GLY A 34 -5.95 16.57 20.41
C GLY A 34 -7.25 15.78 20.54
N THR A 35 -7.95 15.53 19.43
CA THR A 35 -9.19 14.75 19.40
C THR A 35 -8.95 13.26 19.21
N GLY A 36 -7.74 12.87 18.77
CA GLY A 36 -7.30 11.49 18.54
C GLY A 36 -5.99 11.13 19.24
N GLY A 37 -5.75 9.83 19.37
CA GLY A 37 -4.49 9.28 19.91
C GLY A 37 -3.34 9.29 18.90
N PHE A 38 -2.15 8.87 19.34
CA PHE A 38 -0.97 8.78 18.48
C PHE A 38 -1.22 7.84 17.28
N PRO A 39 -0.93 8.24 16.03
CA PRO A 39 -1.40 7.57 14.82
C PRO A 39 -0.53 6.37 14.41
N LEU A 40 -0.35 5.38 15.32
CA LEU A 40 0.47 4.19 15.08
C LEU A 40 0.08 3.44 13.82
N THR A 41 -1.21 3.29 13.57
CA THR A 41 -1.74 2.59 12.40
C THR A 41 -1.35 3.29 11.10
N ALA A 42 -1.41 4.62 11.06
CA ALA A 42 -1.00 5.40 9.89
C ALA A 42 0.49 5.23 9.58
N ILE A 43 1.33 5.18 10.61
CA ILE A 43 2.78 4.94 10.47
C ILE A 43 3.02 3.52 9.95
N VAL A 44 2.43 2.51 10.59
CA VAL A 44 2.59 1.10 10.21
C VAL A 44 2.11 0.84 8.79
N VAL A 45 0.93 1.35 8.41
CA VAL A 45 0.40 1.17 7.05
C VAL A 45 1.22 1.99 6.05
N GLY A 46 1.64 3.20 6.42
CA GLY A 46 2.45 4.07 5.58
C GLY A 46 3.79 3.45 5.17
N VAL A 47 4.40 2.62 6.03
CA VAL A 47 5.64 1.88 5.72
C VAL A 47 5.35 0.47 5.19
N GLY A 48 4.37 -0.21 5.76
CA GLY A 48 4.03 -1.59 5.43
C GLY A 48 3.46 -1.74 4.01
N LEU A 49 2.66 -0.78 3.55
CA LEU A 49 2.03 -0.85 2.22
C LEU A 49 3.05 -0.84 1.06
N PRO A 50 4.08 0.05 1.04
CA PRO A 50 5.17 -0.03 0.07
C PRO A 50 5.88 -1.38 0.04
N LEU A 51 6.20 -1.94 1.21
CA LEU A 51 6.88 -3.22 1.34
C LEU A 51 6.00 -4.37 0.83
N ALA A 52 4.73 -4.38 1.23
CA ALA A 52 3.75 -5.35 0.77
C ALA A 52 3.59 -5.30 -0.76
N ARG A 53 3.55 -4.10 -1.35
CA ARG A 53 3.52 -3.92 -2.80
C ARG A 53 4.72 -4.57 -3.47
N ILE A 54 5.94 -4.29 -3.00
CA ILE A 54 7.16 -4.83 -3.61
C ILE A 54 7.16 -6.36 -3.54
N ASN A 55 6.87 -6.90 -2.36
CA ASN A 55 6.87 -8.36 -2.13
C ASN A 55 5.80 -9.05 -2.97
N HIS A 56 4.59 -8.51 -3.04
CA HIS A 56 3.50 -9.11 -3.80
C HIS A 56 3.77 -9.07 -5.32
N ILE A 57 4.25 -7.94 -5.85
CA ILE A 57 4.60 -7.85 -7.28
C ILE A 57 5.73 -8.82 -7.63
N ARG A 58 6.72 -8.98 -6.75
CA ARG A 58 7.79 -9.97 -6.92
C ARG A 58 7.23 -11.40 -6.96
N ALA A 59 6.36 -11.75 -6.02
CA ALA A 59 5.74 -13.08 -5.97
C ALA A 59 4.92 -13.40 -7.23
N ILE A 60 4.23 -12.41 -7.82
CA ILE A 60 3.51 -12.59 -9.09
C ILE A 60 4.49 -12.94 -10.22
N ARG A 61 5.61 -12.22 -10.32
CA ARG A 61 6.61 -12.46 -11.37
C ARG A 61 7.27 -13.83 -11.23
N GLU A 62 7.69 -14.20 -10.03
CA GLU A 62 8.29 -15.52 -9.75
C GLU A 62 7.34 -16.66 -10.10
N LYS A 63 6.03 -16.48 -9.86
CA LYS A 63 5.02 -17.46 -10.23
C LYS A 63 4.87 -17.57 -11.76
N GLU A 64 4.78 -16.44 -12.45
CA GLU A 64 4.63 -16.41 -13.90
C GLU A 64 5.87 -16.94 -14.63
N GLU A 65 7.07 -16.75 -14.07
CA GLU A 65 8.31 -17.35 -14.58
C GLU A 65 8.31 -18.88 -14.44
N LYS A 66 7.86 -19.40 -13.29
CA LYS A 66 7.73 -20.85 -13.07
C LYS A 66 6.71 -21.51 -13.99
N ASP A 67 5.59 -20.83 -14.26
CA ASP A 67 4.53 -21.36 -15.13
C ASP A 67 4.89 -21.32 -16.63
N ALA A 68 5.99 -20.64 -17.00
CA ALA A 68 6.47 -20.50 -18.39
C ALA A 68 7.60 -21.48 -18.76
N VAL A 69 8.11 -22.26 -17.80
CA VAL A 69 9.15 -23.30 -17.95
C VAL A 69 8.49 -24.68 -17.98
#